data_AF-A0A7V9BWT4-F1
#
_entry.id   AF-A0A7V9BWT4-F1
#
_cell.length_a   1.000
_cell.length_b   1.000
_cell.length_c   1.000
_cell.angle_alpha   90.00
_cell.angle_beta   90.00
_cell.angle_gamma   90.00
#
_symmetry.space_group_name_H-M   'P 1'
#
loop_
_entity.id
_entity.type
_entity.pdbx_description
1 polymer ?
#
loop_
_entity_poly.entity_id
_entity_poly.type
_entity_poly.pdbx_seq_one_letter_code
_entity_poly.pdbx_strand_id
1 'polypeptide(L)'
;MAVFPPGFPTTIPSPDRGVWYLGPIPIRAYALCIIAGIVVAVTWGERRLLARGGRPGTVLDVAVYAVPFGLVGGRLYHVATDWRTYFGPGGNAIDALKIWNGGLGIWGAIALGAVGAWIGCRRLGLPLPLFADAVAPGVVVAQAIGRLGNYFNQELYGGPTTLPWGLE
;
A
#
# COMPACT_ATOMS: atom_id res chain seq x y z
N MET A 1 9.39 -24.57 27.97
CA MET A 1 10.53 -24.05 27.17
C MET A 1 10.76 -25.06 26.06
N ALA A 2 10.40 -24.73 24.81
CA ALA A 2 10.61 -25.67 23.70
C ALA A 2 12.09 -25.61 23.28
N VAL A 3 12.80 -26.72 23.43
CA VAL A 3 14.20 -26.84 23.00
C VAL A 3 14.19 -27.28 21.53
N PHE A 4 14.53 -26.38 20.63
CA PHE A 4 14.68 -26.70 19.21
C PHE A 4 16.01 -27.44 18.96
N PRO A 5 16.04 -28.44 18.06
CA PRO A 5 17.27 -29.15 17.74
C PRO A 5 18.32 -28.22 17.10
N PRO A 6 19.62 -28.45 17.34
CA PRO A 6 20.69 -27.66 16.76
C PRO A 6 20.63 -27.74 15.23
N GLY A 7 20.48 -26.59 14.57
CA GLY A 7 20.38 -26.48 13.11
C GLY A 7 19.05 -25.96 12.57
N PHE A 8 18.00 -25.85 13.41
CA PHE A 8 16.82 -25.06 13.03
C PHE A 8 17.11 -23.56 13.25
N PRO A 9 16.86 -22.70 12.24
CA PRO A 9 16.96 -21.26 12.45
C PRO A 9 15.99 -20.88 13.57
N THR A 10 16.51 -20.22 14.61
CA THR A 10 15.74 -19.80 15.80
C THR A 10 14.74 -18.68 15.49
N THR A 11 14.83 -18.13 14.29
CA THR A 11 14.22 -16.90 13.80
C THR A 11 14.21 -16.92 12.27
N ILE A 12 13.30 -16.17 11.66
CA ILE A 12 13.21 -15.99 10.20
C ILE A 12 14.01 -14.71 9.85
N PRO A 13 15.17 -14.82 9.19
CA PRO A 13 16.02 -13.67 8.92
C PRO A 13 15.35 -12.76 7.90
N SER A 14 15.32 -11.44 8.11
CA SER A 14 14.98 -10.50 7.04
C SER A 14 16.13 -10.39 6.02
N PRO A 15 15.82 -10.12 4.74
CA PRO A 15 16.86 -9.92 3.73
C PRO A 15 17.77 -8.73 4.07
N ASP A 16 19.07 -8.93 3.90
CA ASP A 16 20.12 -7.92 4.13
C ASP A 16 20.06 -6.75 3.15
N ARG A 17 19.38 -6.93 2.02
CA ARG A 17 19.24 -5.93 0.94
C ARG A 17 17.80 -5.84 0.45
N GLY A 18 17.17 -4.68 0.67
CA GLY A 18 15.86 -4.32 0.11
C GLY A 18 15.91 -3.45 -1.15
N VAL A 19 17.12 -3.11 -1.65
CA VAL A 19 17.30 -2.23 -2.81
C VAL A 19 18.33 -2.80 -3.78
N TRP A 20 17.96 -2.85 -5.05
CA TRP A 20 18.83 -3.19 -6.17
C TRP A 20 18.97 -1.98 -7.10
N TYR A 21 20.13 -1.76 -7.70
CA TYR A 21 20.35 -0.63 -8.60
C TYR A 21 20.39 -1.11 -10.05
N LEU A 22 19.51 -0.56 -10.88
CA LEU A 22 19.58 -0.68 -12.34
C LEU A 22 20.15 0.63 -12.90
N GLY A 23 21.49 0.73 -12.94
CA GLY A 23 22.17 1.99 -13.20
C GLY A 23 21.82 3.04 -12.12
N PRO A 24 21.36 4.25 -12.47
CA PRO A 24 21.01 5.28 -11.49
C PRO A 24 19.65 5.05 -10.80
N ILE A 25 18.89 4.02 -11.22
CA ILE A 25 17.51 3.80 -10.74
C ILE A 25 17.52 2.77 -9.60
N PRO A 26 17.15 3.16 -8.36
CA PRO A 26 16.97 2.23 -7.27
C PRO A 26 15.64 1.47 -7.41
N ILE A 27 15.71 0.16 -7.57
CA ILE A 27 14.59 -0.78 -7.50
C ILE A 27 14.44 -1.23 -6.05
N ARG A 28 13.29 -0.90 -5.44
CA ARG A 28 13.02 -1.19 -4.03
C ARG A 28 12.08 -2.40 -3.93
N ALA A 29 12.43 -3.36 -3.09
CA ALA A 29 11.63 -4.58 -2.89
C ALA A 29 10.20 -4.29 -2.45
N TYR A 30 10.00 -3.34 -1.52
CA TYR A 30 8.66 -2.95 -1.10
C TYR A 30 7.81 -2.42 -2.26
N ALA A 31 8.42 -1.70 -3.23
CA ALA A 31 7.72 -1.16 -4.37
C ALA A 31 7.24 -2.30 -5.29
N LEU A 32 8.06 -3.33 -5.47
CA LEU A 32 7.68 -4.55 -6.19
C LEU A 32 6.53 -5.27 -5.51
N CYS A 33 6.55 -5.42 -4.18
CA CYS A 33 5.45 -6.01 -3.41
C CYS A 33 4.16 -5.20 -3.56
N ILE A 34 4.22 -3.86 -3.49
CA ILE A 34 3.05 -2.99 -3.70
C ILE A 34 2.50 -3.17 -5.11
N ILE A 35 3.34 -3.15 -6.15
CA ILE A 35 2.93 -3.34 -7.54
C ILE A 35 2.27 -4.73 -7.71
N ALA A 36 2.87 -5.79 -7.17
CA ALA A 36 2.29 -7.12 -7.20
C ALA A 36 0.92 -7.16 -6.51
N GLY A 37 0.80 -6.52 -5.34
CA GLY A 37 -0.47 -6.36 -4.63
C GLY A 37 -1.53 -5.64 -5.46
N ILE A 38 -1.17 -4.55 -6.14
CA ILE A 38 -2.07 -3.81 -7.06
C ILE A 38 -2.53 -4.71 -8.21
N VAL A 39 -1.62 -5.44 -8.86
CA VAL A 39 -1.96 -6.35 -9.95
C VAL A 39 -2.95 -7.43 -9.47
N VAL A 40 -2.72 -8.02 -8.29
CA VAL A 40 -3.63 -8.99 -7.70
C VAL A 40 -5.00 -8.36 -7.39
N ALA A 41 -5.03 -7.18 -6.77
CA ALA A 41 -6.29 -6.50 -6.43
C ALA A 41 -7.11 -6.16 -7.69
N VAL A 42 -6.46 -5.63 -8.72
CA VAL A 42 -7.10 -5.27 -9.98
C VAL A 42 -7.60 -6.51 -10.70
N THR A 43 -6.74 -7.50 -10.93
CA THR A 43 -7.13 -8.70 -11.71
C THR A 43 -8.21 -9.51 -11.01
N TRP A 44 -8.16 -9.63 -9.68
CA TRP A 44 -9.19 -10.33 -8.93
C TRP A 44 -10.49 -9.54 -8.85
N GLY A 45 -10.40 -8.24 -8.53
CA GLY A 45 -11.56 -7.35 -8.53
C GLY A 45 -12.28 -7.34 -9.88
N GLU A 46 -11.52 -7.28 -10.97
CA GLU A 46 -12.02 -7.29 -12.33
C GLU A 46 -12.75 -8.61 -12.64
N ARG A 47 -12.14 -9.76 -12.33
CA ARG A 47 -12.79 -11.07 -12.50
C ARG A 47 -14.12 -11.17 -11.74
N ARG A 48 -14.16 -10.67 -10.51
CA ARG A 48 -15.39 -10.68 -9.69
C ARG A 48 -16.45 -9.73 -10.21
N LEU A 49 -16.04 -8.57 -10.70
CA LEU A 49 -16.95 -7.57 -11.26
C LEU A 49 -17.55 -8.04 -12.59
N LEU A 50 -16.73 -8.65 -13.46
CA LEU A 50 -17.18 -9.30 -14.71
C LEU A 50 -18.20 -10.40 -14.44
N ALA A 51 -17.97 -11.25 -13.44
CA ALA A 51 -18.91 -12.29 -13.03
C ALA A 51 -20.28 -11.75 -12.55
N ARG A 52 -20.38 -10.43 -12.30
CA ARG A 52 -21.60 -9.73 -11.86
C ARG A 52 -22.20 -8.85 -12.96
N GLY A 53 -21.79 -9.05 -14.21
CA GLY A 53 -22.26 -8.25 -15.35
C GLY A 53 -21.55 -6.92 -15.52
N GLY A 54 -20.44 -6.69 -14.83
CA GLY A 54 -19.57 -5.55 -15.05
C GLY A 54 -18.86 -5.60 -16.40
N ARG A 55 -18.29 -4.47 -16.81
CA ARG A 55 -17.57 -4.34 -18.08
C ARG A 55 -16.06 -4.51 -17.90
N PRO A 56 -15.34 -5.11 -18.87
CA PRO A 56 -13.89 -5.17 -18.85
C PRO A 56 -13.25 -3.79 -18.70
N GLY A 57 -12.25 -3.67 -17.82
CA GLY A 57 -11.52 -2.43 -17.55
C GLY A 57 -12.14 -1.53 -16.50
N THR A 58 -13.34 -1.85 -16.00
CA THR A 58 -14.07 -0.99 -15.05
C THR A 58 -13.26 -0.74 -13.77
N VAL A 59 -12.49 -1.72 -13.27
CA VAL A 59 -11.66 -1.51 -12.08
C VAL A 59 -10.55 -0.50 -12.32
N LEU A 60 -9.93 -0.53 -13.50
CA LEU A 60 -8.91 0.46 -13.88
C LEU A 60 -9.54 1.84 -14.09
N ASP A 61 -10.71 1.92 -14.72
CA ASP A 61 -11.43 3.18 -14.93
C ASP A 61 -11.77 3.86 -13.59
N VAL A 62 -12.17 3.09 -12.57
CA VAL A 62 -12.36 3.62 -11.21
C VAL A 62 -11.03 4.00 -10.57
N ALA A 63 -9.96 3.23 -10.79
CA ALA A 63 -8.63 3.51 -10.25
C ALA A 63 -8.04 4.84 -10.75
N VAL A 64 -8.37 5.27 -11.98
CA VAL A 64 -8.00 6.59 -12.54
C VAL A 64 -8.46 7.74 -11.64
N TYR A 65 -9.57 7.57 -10.90
CA TYR A 65 -10.03 8.55 -9.92
C TYR A 65 -9.51 8.24 -8.51
N ALA A 66 -9.54 6.98 -8.09
CA ALA A 66 -9.17 6.59 -6.73
C ALA A 66 -7.69 6.86 -6.41
N VAL A 67 -6.77 6.59 -7.34
CA VAL A 67 -5.32 6.71 -7.10
C VAL A 67 -4.88 8.17 -6.92
N PRO A 68 -5.24 9.13 -7.82
CA PRO A 68 -4.86 10.53 -7.62
C PRO A 68 -5.45 11.13 -6.34
N PHE A 69 -6.72 10.84 -6.05
CA PHE A 69 -7.35 11.31 -4.82
C PHE A 69 -6.68 10.71 -3.57
N GLY A 70 -6.34 9.42 -3.60
CA GLY A 70 -5.60 8.78 -2.50
C GLY A 70 -4.22 9.39 -2.30
N LEU A 71 -3.50 9.70 -3.36
CA LEU A 71 -2.19 10.36 -3.29
C LEU A 71 -2.28 11.76 -2.69
N VAL A 72 -3.25 12.55 -3.14
CA VAL A 72 -3.55 13.89 -2.59
C VAL A 72 -3.92 13.77 -1.11
N GLY A 73 -4.82 12.86 -0.77
CA GLY A 73 -5.26 12.68 0.61
C GLY A 73 -4.18 12.21 1.55
N GLY A 74 -3.34 11.27 1.10
CA GLY A 74 -2.20 10.82 1.87
C GLY A 74 -1.25 11.98 2.17
N ARG A 75 -1.02 12.85 1.19
CA ARG A 75 -0.17 14.02 1.40
C ARG A 75 -0.80 15.03 2.35
N LEU A 76 -2.08 15.36 2.14
CA LEU A 76 -2.81 16.30 3.00
C LEU A 76 -2.82 15.84 4.47
N TYR A 77 -3.08 14.56 4.71
CA TYR A 77 -3.09 14.00 6.06
C TYR A 77 -1.70 14.09 6.71
N HIS A 78 -0.64 13.70 5.99
CA HIS A 78 0.72 13.79 6.52
C HIS A 78 1.13 15.24 6.83
N VAL A 79 0.80 16.20 5.95
CA VAL A 79 1.08 17.62 6.20
C VAL A 79 0.28 18.15 7.38
N ALA A 80 -0.97 17.69 7.58
CA ALA A 80 -1.78 18.08 8.72
C ALA A 80 -1.21 17.54 10.05
N THR A 81 -0.71 16.30 10.07
CA THR A 81 -0.17 15.67 11.29
C THR A 81 1.26 16.11 11.60
N ASP A 82 2.11 16.29 10.59
CA ASP A 82 3.53 16.68 10.71
C ASP A 82 3.79 18.13 10.24
N TRP A 83 2.83 19.03 10.47
CA TRP A 83 2.87 20.40 9.94
C TRP A 83 4.12 21.18 10.35
N ARG A 84 4.65 20.91 11.55
CA ARG A 84 5.87 21.58 12.08
C ARG A 84 7.10 21.31 11.23
N THR A 85 7.19 20.18 10.56
CA THR A 85 8.28 19.84 9.64
C THR A 85 8.34 20.80 8.45
N TYR A 86 7.19 21.33 8.04
CA TYR A 86 7.07 22.19 6.85
C TYR A 86 6.99 23.68 7.19
N PHE A 87 6.31 24.03 8.27
CA PHE A 87 6.02 25.42 8.64
C PHE A 87 6.71 25.88 9.94
N GLY A 88 7.47 25.01 10.59
CA GLY A 88 8.26 25.34 11.78
C GLY A 88 9.63 25.97 11.43
N PRO A 89 10.42 26.35 12.46
CA PRO A 89 11.76 26.90 12.26
C PRO A 89 12.66 25.95 11.46
N GLY A 90 13.18 26.40 10.31
CA GLY A 90 14.03 25.60 9.42
C GLY A 90 13.25 24.73 8.41
N GLY A 91 11.92 24.72 8.46
CA GLY A 91 11.08 24.04 7.46
C GLY A 91 10.92 24.85 6.18
N ASN A 92 10.62 24.17 5.07
CA ASN A 92 10.28 24.80 3.79
C ASN A 92 8.86 24.41 3.37
N ALA A 93 7.96 25.40 3.30
CA ALA A 93 6.57 25.18 2.92
C ALA A 93 6.40 24.49 1.55
N ILE A 94 7.32 24.70 0.61
CA ILE A 94 7.26 24.06 -0.73
C ILE A 94 7.45 22.55 -0.60
N ASP A 95 8.18 22.08 0.42
CA ASP A 95 8.37 20.64 0.63
C ASP A 95 7.05 19.94 0.94
N ALA A 96 6.03 20.64 1.47
CA ALA A 96 4.68 20.11 1.66
C ALA A 96 4.04 19.60 0.35
N LEU A 97 4.48 20.07 -0.82
CA LEU A 97 4.00 19.61 -2.12
C LEU A 97 4.81 18.45 -2.71
N LYS A 98 6.01 18.19 -2.19
CA LYS A 98 6.95 17.19 -2.73
C LYS A 98 6.58 15.78 -2.31
N ILE A 99 5.60 15.20 -3.00
CA ILE A 99 5.13 13.81 -2.76
C ILE A 99 6.21 12.74 -3.00
N TRP A 100 7.24 13.05 -3.80
CA TRP A 100 8.35 12.14 -4.08
C TRP A 100 9.39 12.06 -2.95
N ASN A 101 9.32 12.95 -1.96
CA ASN A 101 10.17 12.88 -0.77
C ASN A 101 9.62 11.90 0.29
N GLY A 102 8.52 11.20 -0.01
CA GLY A 102 7.80 10.38 0.96
C GLY A 102 6.80 11.19 1.78
N GLY A 103 6.37 10.64 2.92
CA GLY A 103 5.39 11.30 3.81
C GLY A 103 3.97 11.29 3.22
N LEU A 104 3.38 10.10 3.15
CA LEU A 104 1.98 9.89 2.79
C LEU A 104 1.27 9.16 3.94
N GLY A 105 0.26 9.80 4.51
CA GLY A 105 -0.55 9.24 5.59
C GLY A 105 -1.61 8.28 5.06
N ILE A 106 -1.61 7.04 5.54
CA ILE A 106 -2.53 6.00 5.05
C ILE A 106 -4.01 6.37 5.25
N TRP A 107 -4.36 7.02 6.36
CA TRP A 107 -5.75 7.41 6.65
C TRP A 107 -6.29 8.45 5.67
N GLY A 108 -5.47 9.43 5.30
CA GLY A 108 -5.81 10.39 4.26
C GLY A 108 -5.97 9.74 2.89
N ALA A 109 -5.08 8.79 2.57
CA ALA A 109 -5.14 8.06 1.32
C ALA A 109 -6.39 7.18 1.21
N ILE A 110 -6.78 6.50 2.29
CA ILE A 110 -8.02 5.71 2.35
C ILE A 110 -9.24 6.62 2.18
N ALA A 111 -9.32 7.72 2.95
CA ALA A 111 -10.48 8.59 2.94
C ALA A 111 -10.73 9.22 1.56
N LEU A 112 -9.72 9.90 1.00
CA LEU A 112 -9.88 10.53 -0.31
C LEU A 112 -9.85 9.51 -1.45
N GLY A 113 -9.12 8.39 -1.32
CA GLY A 113 -9.18 7.29 -2.27
C GLY A 113 -10.59 6.70 -2.40
N ALA A 114 -11.33 6.57 -1.29
CA ALA A 114 -12.73 6.17 -1.31
C ALA A 114 -13.64 7.22 -1.99
N VAL A 115 -13.37 8.52 -1.79
CA VAL A 115 -14.06 9.60 -2.51
C VAL A 115 -13.78 9.49 -4.02
N GLY A 116 -12.54 9.27 -4.43
CA GLY A 116 -12.17 9.06 -5.83
C GLY A 116 -12.87 7.83 -6.42
N ALA A 117 -12.91 6.70 -5.69
CA ALA A 117 -13.63 5.51 -6.12
C ALA A 117 -15.14 5.76 -6.26
N TRP A 118 -15.74 6.51 -5.34
CA TRP A 118 -17.14 6.93 -5.43
C TRP A 118 -17.41 7.79 -6.67
N ILE A 119 -16.55 8.76 -6.97
CA ILE A 119 -16.64 9.60 -8.17
C ILE A 119 -16.52 8.73 -9.42
N GLY A 120 -15.53 7.84 -9.49
CA GLY A 120 -15.33 6.92 -10.61
C GLY A 120 -16.56 6.02 -10.84
N CYS A 121 -17.08 5.41 -9.79
CA CYS A 121 -18.30 4.60 -9.84
C CYS A 121 -19.50 5.41 -10.35
N ARG A 122 -19.69 6.64 -9.85
CA ARG A 122 -20.78 7.54 -10.30
C ARG A 122 -20.65 7.91 -11.78
N ARG A 123 -19.43 8.15 -12.28
CA ARG A 123 -19.18 8.46 -13.69
C ARG A 123 -19.48 7.29 -14.62
N LEU A 124 -19.31 6.06 -14.13
CA LEU A 124 -19.53 4.83 -14.88
C LEU A 124 -20.96 4.25 -14.70
N GLY A 125 -21.82 4.92 -13.91
CA GLY A 125 -23.15 4.40 -13.58
C GLY A 125 -23.11 3.12 -12.74
N LEU A 126 -22.01 2.86 -12.04
CA LEU A 126 -21.77 1.66 -11.26
C LEU A 126 -22.18 1.87 -9.79
N PRO A 127 -22.98 0.98 -9.18
CA PRO A 127 -23.26 1.06 -7.75
C PRO A 127 -21.98 0.85 -6.93
N LEU A 128 -21.61 1.83 -6.10
CA LEU A 128 -20.40 1.74 -5.25
C LEU A 128 -20.38 0.48 -4.36
N PRO A 129 -21.48 0.02 -3.73
CA PRO A 129 -21.45 -1.20 -2.93
C PRO A 129 -21.12 -2.45 -3.76
N LEU A 130 -21.63 -2.53 -4.99
CA LEU A 130 -21.33 -3.64 -5.91
C LEU A 130 -19.83 -3.66 -6.25
N PHE A 131 -19.27 -2.49 -6.55
CA PHE A 131 -17.84 -2.32 -6.82
C PHE A 131 -17.00 -2.68 -5.59
N ALA A 132 -17.33 -2.12 -4.43
CA ALA A 132 -16.62 -2.35 -3.17
C ALA A 132 -16.57 -3.84 -2.82
N ASP A 133 -17.70 -4.54 -2.92
CA ASP A 133 -17.78 -5.99 -2.65
C ASP A 133 -17.03 -6.84 -3.70
N ALA A 134 -16.91 -6.36 -4.93
CA ALA A 134 -16.09 -7.02 -5.95
C ALA A 134 -14.60 -6.89 -5.64
N VAL A 135 -14.12 -5.70 -5.27
CA VAL A 135 -12.68 -5.43 -5.05
C VAL A 135 -12.17 -5.78 -3.65
N ALA A 136 -13.03 -5.86 -2.63
CA ALA A 136 -12.64 -6.06 -1.24
C ALA A 136 -11.69 -7.25 -1.01
N PRO A 137 -11.93 -8.47 -1.56
CA PRO A 137 -10.99 -9.58 -1.39
C PRO A 137 -9.59 -9.28 -1.96
N GLY A 138 -9.55 -8.65 -3.15
CA GLY A 138 -8.31 -8.25 -3.79
C GLY A 138 -7.52 -7.24 -2.96
N VAL A 139 -8.21 -6.26 -2.35
CA VAL A 139 -7.58 -5.26 -1.47
C VAL A 139 -6.98 -5.90 -0.22
N VAL A 140 -7.67 -6.85 0.42
CA VAL A 140 -7.15 -7.56 1.61
C VAL A 140 -5.89 -8.34 1.25
N VAL A 141 -5.89 -9.05 0.13
CA VAL A 141 -4.70 -9.80 -0.31
C VAL A 141 -3.56 -8.87 -0.72
N ALA A 142 -3.86 -7.73 -1.35
CA ALA A 142 -2.85 -6.71 -1.62
C ALA A 142 -2.20 -6.17 -0.34
N GLN A 143 -2.96 -6.00 0.74
CA GLN A 143 -2.41 -5.63 2.05
C GLN A 143 -1.48 -6.71 2.60
N ALA A 144 -1.86 -7.99 2.49
CA ALA A 144 -1.01 -9.10 2.91
C ALA A 144 0.30 -9.15 2.11
N ILE A 145 0.24 -8.97 0.79
CA ILE A 145 1.45 -8.88 -0.06
C ILE A 145 2.28 -7.66 0.32
N GLY A 146 1.65 -6.52 0.63
CA GLY A 146 2.33 -5.32 1.11
C GLY A 146 3.13 -5.56 2.40
N ARG A 147 2.67 -6.45 3.30
CA ARG A 147 3.42 -6.83 4.51
C ARG A 147 4.75 -7.51 4.20
N LEU A 148 4.84 -8.26 3.10
CA LEU A 148 6.11 -8.80 2.63
C LEU A 148 7.08 -7.67 2.27
N GLY A 149 6.56 -6.56 1.73
CA GLY A 149 7.34 -5.34 1.49
C GLY A 149 7.95 -4.77 2.78
N ASN A 150 7.20 -4.76 3.89
CA ASN A 150 7.73 -4.33 5.19
C ASN A 150 8.83 -5.26 5.71
N TYR A 151 8.69 -6.57 5.48
CA TYR A 151 9.72 -7.55 5.80
C TYR A 151 11.02 -7.32 5.01
N PHE A 152 10.95 -7.03 3.71
CA PHE A 152 12.14 -6.64 2.93
C PHE A 152 12.70 -5.26 3.33
N ASN A 153 11.85 -4.35 3.81
CA ASN A 153 12.25 -3.00 4.22
C ASN A 153 12.67 -2.91 5.70
N GLN A 154 12.65 -4.04 6.42
CA GLN A 154 13.00 -4.14 7.84
C GLN A 154 12.24 -3.13 8.73
N GLU A 155 10.93 -3.04 8.54
CA GLU A 155 10.07 -2.10 9.27
C GLU A 155 8.78 -2.77 9.76
N LEU A 156 8.08 -2.10 10.69
CA LEU A 156 6.74 -2.52 11.17
C LEU A 156 6.71 -3.94 11.76
N TYR A 157 7.76 -4.33 12.47
CA TYR A 157 7.81 -5.57 13.24
C TYR A 157 6.73 -5.60 14.35
N GLY A 158 6.37 -6.82 14.73
CA GLY A 158 5.52 -7.07 15.90
C GLY A 158 6.28 -6.91 17.23
N GLY A 159 5.64 -7.32 18.32
CA GLY A 159 6.31 -7.37 19.63
C GLY A 159 7.45 -8.39 19.66
N PRO A 160 8.43 -8.22 20.59
CA PRO A 160 9.51 -9.17 20.76
C PRO A 160 8.98 -10.56 21.12
N THR A 161 9.62 -11.60 20.58
CA THR A 161 9.23 -13.00 20.82
C THR A 161 10.44 -13.90 20.89
N THR A 162 10.32 -15.00 21.64
CA THR A 162 11.31 -16.07 21.74
C THR A 162 10.88 -17.34 20.98
N LEU A 163 9.81 -17.24 20.19
CA LEU A 163 9.23 -18.33 19.39
C LEU A 163 9.94 -18.44 18.04
N PRO A 164 9.97 -19.64 17.42
CA PRO A 164 10.81 -19.93 16.24
C PRO A 164 10.37 -19.19 14.96
N TRP A 165 9.25 -18.48 15.00
CA TRP A 165 8.75 -17.64 13.90
C TRP A 165 8.99 -16.15 14.14
N GLY A 166 9.82 -15.79 15.14
CA GLY A 166 10.29 -14.41 15.32
C GLY A 166 11.08 -13.96 14.09
N LEU A 167 10.85 -12.72 13.65
CA LEU A 167 11.61 -12.11 12.56
C LEU A 167 12.83 -11.39 13.13
N GLU A 168 13.95 -11.42 12.39
CA GLU A 168 15.16 -10.60 12.65
C GLU A 168 15.18 -9.30 11.85
#